data_AF-A0A7C3CE62-F1
#
_entry.id   AF-A0A7C3CE62-F1
#
_cell.length_a   1.000
_cell.length_b   1.000
_cell.length_c   1.000
_cell.angle_alpha   90.00
_cell.angle_beta   90.00
_cell.angle_gamma   90.00
#
_symmetry.space_group_name_H-M   'P 1'
#
loop_
_entity.id
_entity.type
_entity.pdbx_description
1 polymer ?
#
loop_
_entity_poly.entity_id
_entity_poly.type
_entity_poly.pdbx_seq_one_letter_code
_entity_poly.pdbx_strand_id
1 'polypeptide(L)' 'MSRICEICGRGTQSGHSRSHSNIATKRKFKVNIQNKKINGKKTKVCVRCIRTMNKVTA' A
#
# COMPACT_ATOMS: atom_id res chain seq x y z
N MET A 1 -11.44 -1.22 -5.96
CA MET A 1 -10.43 -0.21 -5.54
C MET A 1 -9.07 -0.53 -6.14
N SER A 2 -8.53 0.33 -7.00
CA SER A 2 -7.10 0.33 -7.34
C SER A 2 -6.29 0.54 -6.06
N ARG A 3 -5.47 -0.45 -5.70
CA ARG A 3 -4.56 -0.40 -4.54
C ARG A 3 -3.22 0.18 -4.98
N ILE A 4 -3.26 1.41 -5.49
CA ILE A 4 -2.08 2.17 -5.90
C ILE A 4 -2.01 3.44 -5.06
N CYS A 5 -0.83 3.71 -4.52
CA CYS A 5 -0.48 4.95 -3.81
C CYS A 5 -0.34 6.09 -4.81
N GLU A 6 -1.11 7.18 -4.65
CA GLU A 6 -1.04 8.34 -5.56
C GLU A 6 0.23 9.19 -5.38
N ILE A 7 0.84 9.14 -4.20
CA ILE A 7 2.08 9.88 -3.89
C ILE A 7 3.33 9.13 -4.38
N CYS A 8 3.32 7.81 -4.24
CA CYS A 8 4.53 6.98 -4.34
C CYS A 8 4.46 5.91 -5.42
N GLY A 9 3.33 5.79 -6.14
CA GLY A 9 3.12 4.82 -7.20
C GLY A 9 3.08 3.35 -6.76
N ARG A 10 3.30 3.04 -5.47
CA ARG A 10 3.37 1.66 -4.97
C ARG A 10 2.03 0.95 -5.17
N GLY A 11 2.05 -0.09 -5.99
CA GLY A 11 0.91 -0.96 -6.29
C GLY A 11 0.98 -2.32 -5.60
N THR A 12 -0.03 -3.15 -5.87
CA THR A 12 -0.03 -4.55 -5.44
C THR A 12 1.05 -5.35 -6.14
N GLN A 13 1.81 -6.12 -5.39
CA GLN A 13 2.74 -7.10 -5.96
C GLN A 13 2.10 -8.49 -6.00
N SER A 14 2.48 -9.31 -6.97
CA SER A 14 2.08 -10.72 -7.05
C SER A 14 3.16 -11.61 -6.45
N GLY A 15 2.75 -12.74 -5.88
CA GLY A 15 3.67 -13.84 -5.56
C GLY A 15 2.92 -15.07 -5.10
N HIS A 16 3.58 -15.92 -4.31
CA HIS A 16 3.03 -17.20 -3.88
C HIS A 16 2.93 -17.30 -2.36
N SER A 17 1.91 -17.99 -1.86
CA SER A 17 1.93 -18.60 -0.53
C SER A 17 2.54 -19.99 -0.68
N ARG A 18 3.41 -20.38 0.25
CA ARG A 18 3.98 -21.73 0.33
C ARG A 18 3.39 -22.42 1.56
N SER A 19 2.82 -23.61 1.39
CA SER A 19 2.42 -24.46 2.51
C SER A 19 3.66 -25.10 3.16
N HIS A 20 3.45 -25.80 4.29
CA HIS A 20 4.47 -26.65 4.90
C HIS A 20 5.01 -27.71 3.91
N SER A 21 4.15 -28.22 3.03
CA SER A 21 4.47 -29.11 1.92
C SER A 21 4.95 -28.41 0.63
N ASN A 22 5.34 -27.13 0.70
CA ASN A 22 5.84 -26.31 -0.41
C ASN A 22 4.88 -26.09 -1.61
N ILE A 23 3.59 -26.36 -1.44
CA ILE A 23 2.59 -26.13 -2.48
C ILE A 23 2.47 -24.62 -2.73
N ALA A 24 2.66 -24.21 -3.98
CA ALA A 24 2.57 -22.81 -4.39
C ALA A 24 1.13 -22.42 -4.72
N THR A 25 0.54 -21.52 -3.93
CA THR A 25 -0.75 -20.89 -4.27
C THR A 25 -0.54 -19.42 -4.61
N LYS A 26 -1.16 -18.95 -5.70
CA LYS A 26 -1.02 -17.55 -6.15
C LYS A 26 -1.66 -16.62 -5.11
N ARG A 27 -0.94 -15.57 -4.70
CA ARG A 27 -1.45 -14.52 -3.80
C ARG A 27 -1.05 -13.12 -4.26
N LYS A 28 -1.81 -12.13 -3.81
CA LYS A 28 -1.52 -10.71 -4.04
C LYS A 28 -1.10 -10.05 -2.74
N PHE A 29 0.06 -9.40 -2.74
CA PHE A 29 0.55 -8.55 -1.68
C PHE A 29 -0.07 -7.17 -1.84
N LYS A 30 -1.05 -6.89 -0.98
CA LYS A 30 -1.79 -5.63 -0.99
C LYS A 30 -1.03 -4.59 -0.18
N VAL A 31 -0.78 -3.42 -0.77
CA VAL A 31 -0.25 -2.26 -0.02
C VAL A 31 -1.34 -1.76 0.92
N ASN A 32 -0.98 -1.46 2.16
CA ASN A 32 -1.87 -0.81 3.11
C ASN A 32 -2.04 0.67 2.72
N ILE A 33 -3.18 0.97 2.09
CA ILE A 33 -3.55 2.28 1.58
C ILE A 33 -4.70 2.81 2.43
N GLN A 34 -4.58 4.08 2.80
CA GLN A 34 -5.53 4.81 3.61
C GLN A 34 -6.01 6.03 2.82
N ASN A 35 -7.28 6.38 2.98
CA ASN A 35 -7.84 7.57 2.36
C ASN A 35 -7.55 8.77 3.28
N LYS A 36 -6.75 9.74 2.82
CA LYS A 36 -6.44 10.96 3.58
C LYS A 36 -6.77 12.19 2.74
N LYS A 37 -7.23 13.25 3.40
CA LYS A 37 -7.43 14.56 2.76
C LYS A 37 -6.09 15.29 2.74
N ILE A 38 -5.54 15.54 1.56
CA ILE A 38 -4.32 16.32 1.36
C ILE A 38 -4.68 17.48 0.44
N ASN A 39 -4.38 18.71 0.86
CA ASN A 39 -4.64 19.94 0.10
C ASN A 39 -6.08 20.02 -0.45
N GLY A 40 -7.08 19.71 0.39
CA GLY A 40 -8.50 19.77 0.01
C GLY A 40 -9.03 18.55 -0.74
N LYS A 41 -8.17 17.68 -1.31
CA LYS A 41 -8.58 16.52 -2.11
C LYS A 41 -8.46 15.21 -1.32
N LYS A 42 -9.41 14.29 -1.52
CA LYS A 42 -9.32 12.92 -1.00
C LYS A 42 -8.33 12.14 -1.86
N THR A 43 -7.22 11.72 -1.26
CA THR A 43 -6.15 10.99 -1.94
C THR A 43 -5.91 9.64 -1.29
N LYS A 44 -5.51 8.67 -2.10
CA LYS A 44 -5.13 7.33 -1.64
C LYS A 44 -3.64 7.28 -1.33
N VAL A 45 -3.32 7.14 -0.06
CA VAL A 45 -1.94 7.25 0.42
C VAL A 45 -1.53 5.99 1.17
N CYS A 46 -0.33 5.49 0.89
CA CYS A 46 0.19 4.37 1.65
C CYS A 46 0.62 4.80 3.06
N VAL A 47 0.52 3.90 4.03
CA VAL A 47 0.90 4.19 5.44
C VAL A 47 2.35 4.66 5.57
N ARG A 48 3.26 4.19 4.69
CA ARG A 48 4.67 4.64 4.68
C ARG A 48 4.78 6.14 4.36
N CYS A 49 4.04 6.62 3.37
CA CYS A 49 4.00 8.04 3.03
C CYS A 49 3.35 8.86 4.14
N ILE A 50 2.27 8.37 4.76
CA ILE A 50 1.63 9.05 5.89
C ILE A 50 2.64 9.21 7.05
N ARG A 51 3.39 8.14 7.36
CA ARG A 51 4.43 8.19 8.40
C ARG A 51 5.51 9.21 8.09
N THR A 52 5.98 9.28 6.84
CA THR A 52 6.99 10.27 6.43
C THR A 52 6.43 11.69 6.51
N MET A 53 5.21 11.93 6.03
CA MET A 53 4.57 13.24 6.09
C MET A 53 4.45 13.73 7.54
N ASN A 54 3.98 12.89 8.45
CA ASN A 54 3.83 13.27 9.86
C ASN A 54 5.17 13.57 10.56
N LYS A 55 6.30 13.07 10.07
CA LYS A 55 7.63 13.38 10.60
C LYS A 55 8.19 14.71 10.10
N VAL A 56 7.73 15.20 8.96
CA VAL A 56 8.21 16.46 8.36
C VAL A 56 7.48 17.66 8.97
N THR A 57 6.25 17.46 9.45
CA THR A 57 5.46 18.50 10.13
C THR A 57 5.72 18.61 11.63
N ALA A 58 6.47 17.68 12.22
CA ALA A 58 6.91 17.72 13.61
C ALA A 58 8.33 18.30 13.65
#